data_AF-A0A0H3GYU9-F1
#
_entry.id   AF-A0A0H3GYU9-F1
#
_cell.length_a   1.000
_cell.length_b   1.000
_cell.length_c   1.000
_cell.angle_alpha   90.00
_cell.angle_beta   90.00
_cell.angle_gamma   90.00
#
_symmetry.space_group_name_H-M   'P 1'
#
loop_
_entity.id
_entity.type
_entity.pdbx_description
1 polymer ?
#
loop_
_entity_poly.entity_id
_entity_poly.type
_entity_poly.pdbx_seq_one_letter_code
_entity_poly.pdbx_strand_id
1 'polypeptide(L)'
;MTMTEKIIALVDYENIGTLENVRLSRYERLILFTGPQQEFIRFPAVTYAGDISVSVFQVSNVSKNNVDFHLVFELGRLSATAPEETIFHIISNDKGYDGVIAELCRAGRRCCRISSPCSAEKPKAAPMVISNDEVLHLTDKVQSLSKKSAGNRPANTSSLMNYIKSLSGNTKGMALYGRVKEELIRRGVIAVYEKTVVWR
;
A
#
# COMPACT_ATOMS: atom_id res chain seq x y z
N MET A 1 -39.26 -20.04 4.30
CA MET A 1 -37.97 -19.47 4.73
C MET A 1 -37.27 -18.92 3.50
N THR A 2 -37.12 -17.61 3.39
CA THR A 2 -36.32 -17.01 2.31
C THR A 2 -34.85 -17.38 2.57
N MET A 3 -34.29 -18.26 1.75
CA MET A 3 -32.84 -18.54 1.75
C MET A 3 -32.12 -17.23 1.42
N THR A 4 -31.56 -16.57 2.42
CA THR A 4 -30.66 -15.44 2.19
C THR A 4 -29.39 -15.98 1.57
N GLU A 5 -29.05 -15.51 0.37
CA GLU A 5 -27.83 -15.92 -0.32
C GLU A 5 -26.61 -15.63 0.56
N LYS A 6 -25.75 -16.63 0.75
CA LYS A 6 -24.51 -16.52 1.51
C LYS A 6 -23.44 -15.88 0.64
N ILE A 7 -23.14 -14.61 0.90
CA ILE A 7 -22.18 -13.83 0.11
C ILE A 7 -20.94 -13.53 0.95
N ILE A 8 -19.80 -14.04 0.50
CA ILE A 8 -18.48 -13.77 1.08
C ILE A 8 -17.76 -12.75 0.21
N ALA A 9 -17.34 -11.63 0.80
CA ALA A 9 -16.50 -10.65 0.14
C ALA A 9 -15.03 -10.84 0.52
N LEU A 10 -14.18 -10.96 -0.50
CA LEU A 10 -12.73 -10.86 -0.41
C LEU A 10 -12.33 -9.47 -0.88
N VAL A 11 -11.83 -8.65 0.03
CA VAL A 11 -11.59 -7.23 -0.18
C VAL A 11 -10.11 -7.00 -0.35
N ASP A 12 -9.72 -6.54 -1.52
CA ASP A 12 -8.39 -6.01 -1.78
C ASP A 12 -8.33 -4.57 -1.25
N TYR A 13 -8.17 -4.46 0.07
CA TYR A 13 -8.20 -3.16 0.75
C TYR A 13 -7.01 -2.28 0.35
N GLU A 14 -5.87 -2.89 -0.01
CA GLU A 14 -4.74 -2.17 -0.58
C GLU A 14 -5.13 -1.47 -1.89
N ASN A 15 -5.87 -2.14 -2.76
CA ASN A 15 -6.28 -1.59 -4.04
C ASN A 15 -7.38 -0.53 -3.93
N ILE A 16 -8.42 -0.79 -3.13
CA ILE A 16 -9.58 0.14 -3.04
C ILE A 16 -9.39 1.27 -2.02
N GLY A 17 -8.54 1.08 -1.00
CA GLY A 17 -8.18 2.06 0.02
C GLY A 17 -9.29 2.46 1.02
N THR A 18 -10.55 2.14 0.75
CA THR A 18 -11.71 2.50 1.59
C THR A 18 -12.87 1.53 1.41
N LEU A 19 -13.71 1.40 2.45
CA LEU A 19 -14.96 0.65 2.43
C LEU A 19 -16.21 1.52 2.20
N GLU A 20 -16.08 2.84 2.06
CA GLU A 20 -17.23 3.77 2.00
C GLU A 20 -18.29 3.40 0.96
N ASN A 21 -17.85 2.93 -0.22
CA ASN A 21 -18.75 2.54 -1.31
C ASN A 21 -19.12 1.04 -1.30
N VAL A 22 -18.68 0.30 -0.28
CA VAL A 22 -19.00 -1.11 -0.13
C VAL A 22 -20.29 -1.24 0.67
N ARG A 23 -21.33 -1.82 0.07
CA ARG A 23 -22.59 -2.15 0.77
C ARG A 23 -22.38 -3.34 1.70
N LEU A 24 -21.83 -3.07 2.89
CA LEU A 24 -21.47 -4.08 3.90
C LEU A 24 -22.65 -5.01 4.25
N SER A 25 -23.87 -4.47 4.25
CA SER A 25 -25.09 -5.21 4.60
C SER A 25 -25.43 -6.39 3.68
N ARG A 26 -24.77 -6.51 2.52
CA ARG A 26 -24.96 -7.61 1.57
C ARG A 26 -24.17 -8.87 1.95
N TYR A 27 -23.20 -8.75 2.85
CA TYR A 27 -22.21 -9.79 3.09
C TYR A 27 -22.44 -10.47 4.45
N GLU A 28 -22.36 -11.80 4.49
CA GLU A 28 -22.28 -12.55 5.75
C GLU A 28 -20.85 -12.52 6.31
N ARG A 29 -19.86 -12.42 5.41
CA ARG A 29 -18.44 -12.46 5.74
C ARG A 29 -17.66 -11.49 4.86
N LEU A 30 -16.79 -10.73 5.50
CA LEU A 30 -15.86 -9.79 4.90
C LEU A 30 -14.43 -10.20 5.27
N ILE A 31 -13.61 -10.48 4.27
CA ILE A 31 -12.21 -10.86 4.43
C ILE A 31 -11.37 -9.76 3.79
N LEU A 32 -10.72 -8.94 4.60
CA LEU A 32 -9.90 -7.83 4.14
C LEU A 32 -8.45 -8.24 4.03
N PHE A 33 -7.88 -8.07 2.84
CA PHE A 33 -6.46 -8.25 2.60
C PHE A 33 -5.78 -6.89 2.57
N THR A 34 -4.73 -6.73 3.39
CA THR A 34 -4.02 -5.47 3.54
C THR A 34 -2.52 -5.65 3.34
N GLY A 35 -1.88 -4.59 2.84
CA GLY A 35 -0.42 -4.50 2.77
C GLY A 35 0.23 -4.39 4.15
N PRO A 36 1.55 -4.64 4.24
CA PRO A 36 2.29 -4.64 5.51
C PRO A 36 2.35 -3.28 6.21
N GLN A 37 2.10 -2.19 5.47
CA GLN A 37 2.10 -0.82 5.99
C GLN A 37 0.70 -0.32 6.38
N GLN A 38 -0.35 -1.13 6.22
CA GLN A 38 -1.70 -0.72 6.57
C GLN A 38 -1.91 -0.74 8.08
N GLU A 39 -1.92 0.43 8.71
CA GLU A 39 -2.12 0.55 10.16
C GLU A 39 -3.60 0.53 10.57
N PHE A 40 -4.48 1.11 9.74
CA PHE A 40 -5.90 1.29 10.09
C PHE A 40 -6.83 0.90 8.95
N ILE A 41 -7.91 0.19 9.27
CA ILE A 41 -9.04 -0.01 8.35
C ILE A 41 -10.19 0.87 8.86
N ARG A 42 -10.76 1.70 7.97
CA ARG A 42 -11.90 2.55 8.31
C ARG A 42 -13.18 1.90 7.83
N PHE A 43 -14.06 1.60 8.78
CA PHE A 43 -15.43 1.20 8.49
C PHE A 43 -16.32 2.43 8.41
N PRO A 44 -17.18 2.55 7.38
CA PRO A 44 -18.16 3.63 7.34
C PRO A 44 -19.10 3.51 8.53
N ALA A 45 -19.52 4.66 9.08
CA ALA A 45 -20.55 4.70 10.11
C ALA A 45 -21.89 4.29 9.48
N VAL A 46 -22.19 3.00 9.52
CA VAL A 46 -23.44 2.43 9.02
C VAL A 46 -24.18 1.76 10.16
N THR A 47 -25.48 2.01 10.24
CA THR A 47 -26.37 1.22 11.09
C THR A 47 -26.68 -0.08 10.36
N TYR A 48 -26.02 -1.17 10.74
CA TYR A 48 -26.31 -2.51 10.23
C TYR A 48 -27.13 -3.28 11.26
N ALA A 49 -28.21 -3.91 10.82
CA ALA A 49 -29.14 -4.65 11.68
C ALA A 49 -28.85 -6.16 11.76
N GLY A 50 -27.73 -6.63 11.20
CA GLY A 50 -27.36 -8.04 11.19
C GLY A 50 -25.96 -8.30 11.75
N ASP A 51 -25.57 -9.57 11.73
CA ASP A 51 -24.22 -9.99 12.08
C ASP A 51 -23.38 -10.15 10.80
N ILE A 52 -22.26 -9.44 10.72
CA ILE A 52 -21.25 -9.60 9.66
C ILE A 52 -19.96 -10.09 10.31
N SER A 53 -19.43 -11.23 9.82
CA SER A 53 -18.12 -11.71 10.24
C SER A 53 -17.04 -10.95 9.50
N VAL A 54 -16.12 -10.30 10.22
CA VAL A 54 -15.01 -9.55 9.63
C VAL A 54 -13.69 -10.20 10.01
N SER A 55 -12.83 -10.45 9.02
CA SER A 55 -11.47 -10.97 9.20
C SER A 55 -10.49 -10.09 8.44
N VAL A 56 -9.33 -9.82 9.05
CA VAL A 56 -8.26 -9.02 8.45
C VAL A 56 -7.03 -9.90 8.27
N PHE A 57 -6.55 -9.99 7.04
CA PHE A 57 -5.33 -10.67 6.64
C PHE A 57 -4.31 -9.64 6.19
N GLN A 58 -3.42 -9.26 7.10
CA GLN A 58 -2.30 -8.39 6.78
C GLN A 58 -1.11 -9.22 6.31
N VAL A 59 -0.65 -9.00 5.09
CA VAL A 59 0.55 -9.67 4.59
C VAL A 59 1.78 -9.12 5.33
N SER A 60 2.69 -10.00 5.76
CA SER A 60 3.84 -9.62 6.60
C SER A 60 4.97 -8.97 5.81
N ASN A 61 5.12 -9.31 4.54
CA ASN A 61 6.25 -8.91 3.71
C ASN A 61 5.86 -7.89 2.64
N VAL A 62 6.74 -6.92 2.40
CA VAL A 62 6.63 -6.02 1.25
C VAL A 62 7.14 -6.76 0.02
N SER A 63 6.24 -7.25 -0.82
CA SER A 63 6.58 -7.77 -2.14
C SER A 63 5.51 -7.38 -3.15
N LYS A 64 5.91 -7.33 -4.43
CA LYS A 64 4.99 -7.03 -5.53
C LYS A 64 3.87 -8.09 -5.57
N ASN A 65 2.62 -7.65 -5.70
CA ASN A 65 1.41 -8.47 -5.80
C ASN A 65 1.16 -9.41 -4.59
N ASN A 66 1.74 -9.12 -3.43
CA ASN A 66 1.66 -10.03 -2.29
C ASN A 66 0.22 -10.22 -1.80
N VAL A 67 -0.52 -9.12 -1.70
CA VAL A 67 -1.93 -9.10 -1.32
C VAL A 67 -2.76 -9.93 -2.31
N ASP A 68 -2.57 -9.70 -3.62
CA ASP A 68 -3.29 -10.42 -4.67
C ASP A 68 -3.11 -11.93 -4.58
N PHE A 69 -1.88 -12.41 -4.33
CA PHE A 69 -1.61 -13.84 -4.22
C PHE A 69 -2.29 -14.48 -2.99
N HIS A 70 -2.26 -13.80 -1.84
CA HIS A 70 -2.94 -14.30 -0.64
C HIS A 70 -4.46 -14.30 -0.82
N LEU A 71 -5.01 -13.27 -1.48
CA LEU A 71 -6.43 -13.19 -1.80
C LEU A 71 -6.86 -14.33 -2.71
N VAL A 72 -6.12 -14.57 -3.81
CA VAL A 72 -6.42 -15.67 -4.75
C VAL A 72 -6.26 -17.03 -4.10
N PHE A 73 -5.23 -17.21 -3.25
CA PHE A 73 -5.05 -18.45 -2.48
C PHE A 73 -6.27 -18.73 -1.58
N GLU A 74 -6.72 -17.73 -0.83
CA GLU A 74 -7.89 -17.87 0.04
C GLU A 74 -9.17 -18.08 -0.75
N LEU A 75 -9.35 -17.41 -1.89
CA LEU A 75 -10.48 -17.65 -2.80
C LEU A 75 -10.51 -19.11 -3.26
N GLY A 76 -9.37 -19.66 -3.66
CA GLY A 76 -9.24 -21.06 -4.07
C GLY A 76 -9.54 -22.03 -2.92
N ARG A 77 -9.07 -21.73 -1.71
CA ARG A 77 -9.40 -22.53 -0.52
C ARG A 77 -10.89 -22.51 -0.22
N LEU A 78 -11.49 -21.32 -0.20
CA LEU A 78 -12.92 -21.13 0.09
C LEU A 78 -13.81 -21.78 -0.96
N SER A 79 -13.44 -21.69 -2.24
CA SER A 79 -14.22 -22.28 -3.32
C SER A 79 -14.31 -23.81 -3.22
N ALA A 80 -13.31 -24.46 -2.62
CA ALA A 80 -13.27 -25.90 -2.36
C ALA A 80 -13.98 -26.29 -1.05
N THR A 81 -13.98 -25.42 -0.02
CA THR A 81 -14.50 -25.76 1.32
C THR A 81 -15.90 -25.23 1.64
N ALA A 82 -16.35 -24.16 0.97
CA ALA A 82 -17.64 -23.54 1.23
C ALA A 82 -18.78 -24.27 0.50
N PRO A 83 -20.02 -24.25 1.04
CA PRO A 83 -21.20 -24.80 0.36
C PRO A 83 -21.33 -24.31 -1.08
N GLU A 84 -21.86 -25.13 -1.98
CA GLU A 84 -21.93 -24.84 -3.42
C GLU A 84 -22.67 -23.54 -3.73
N GLU A 85 -23.70 -23.24 -2.94
CA GLU A 85 -24.51 -22.03 -3.06
C GLU A 85 -23.80 -20.74 -2.62
N THR A 86 -22.61 -20.79 -2.02
CA THR A 86 -21.87 -19.58 -1.63
C THR A 86 -21.48 -18.74 -2.85
N ILE A 87 -21.76 -17.43 -2.79
CA ILE A 87 -21.33 -16.42 -3.76
C ILE A 87 -20.07 -15.74 -3.25
N PHE A 88 -19.08 -15.61 -4.11
CA PHE A 88 -17.85 -14.86 -3.84
C PHE A 88 -17.85 -13.53 -4.57
N HIS A 89 -17.56 -12.45 -3.85
CA HIS A 89 -17.28 -11.16 -4.44
C HIS A 89 -15.82 -10.79 -4.18
N ILE A 90 -15.06 -10.51 -5.24
CA ILE A 90 -13.77 -9.84 -5.10
C ILE A 90 -14.02 -8.34 -5.19
N ILE A 91 -13.74 -7.60 -4.12
CA ILE A 91 -13.87 -6.15 -4.10
C ILE A 91 -12.49 -5.56 -4.44
N SER A 92 -12.30 -5.20 -5.70
CA SER A 92 -11.05 -4.62 -6.23
C SER A 92 -11.32 -3.84 -7.52
N ASN A 93 -10.55 -2.79 -7.74
CA ASN A 93 -10.48 -2.08 -9.02
C ASN A 93 -9.45 -2.71 -9.98
N ASP A 94 -8.67 -3.70 -9.53
CA ASP A 94 -7.76 -4.44 -10.40
C ASP A 94 -8.52 -5.45 -11.28
N LYS A 95 -8.32 -5.36 -12.60
CA LYS A 95 -8.87 -6.31 -13.58
C LYS A 95 -8.06 -7.61 -13.65
N GLY A 96 -6.90 -7.69 -13.01
CA GLY A 96 -6.08 -8.89 -12.92
C GLY A 96 -6.81 -10.11 -12.36
N TYR A 97 -7.85 -9.90 -11.56
CA TYR A 97 -8.68 -10.98 -11.02
C TYR A 97 -9.68 -11.57 -12.03
N ASP A 98 -9.96 -10.91 -13.16
CA ASP A 98 -11.02 -11.34 -14.08
C ASP A 98 -10.76 -12.75 -14.65
N GLY A 99 -9.48 -13.11 -14.85
CA GLY A 99 -9.09 -14.45 -15.30
C GLY A 99 -9.39 -15.56 -14.29
N VAL A 100 -9.03 -15.37 -13.01
CA VAL A 100 -9.30 -16.37 -11.96
C VAL A 100 -10.80 -16.49 -11.67
N ILE A 101 -11.54 -15.38 -11.76
CA ILE A 101 -13.00 -15.39 -11.63
C ILE A 101 -13.62 -16.24 -12.74
N ALA A 102 -13.19 -16.08 -14.00
CA ALA A 102 -13.70 -16.86 -15.11
C ALA A 102 -13.42 -18.36 -14.95
N GLU A 103 -12.25 -18.74 -14.42
CA GLU A 103 -11.91 -20.12 -14.11
C GLU A 103 -12.83 -20.70 -13.03
N LEU A 104 -13.03 -19.95 -11.95
CA LEU A 104 -13.89 -20.37 -10.83
C LEU A 104 -15.35 -20.54 -11.27
N CYS A 105 -15.84 -19.64 -12.12
CA CYS A 105 -17.17 -19.74 -12.72
C CYS A 105 -17.30 -20.96 -13.63
N ARG A 106 -16.26 -21.30 -14.40
CA ARG A 106 -16.23 -22.53 -15.23
C ARG A 106 -16.26 -23.79 -14.37
N ALA A 107 -15.67 -23.74 -13.18
CA ALA A 107 -15.73 -24.81 -12.18
C ALA A 107 -17.07 -24.88 -11.40
N GLY A 108 -18.10 -24.12 -11.82
CA GLY A 108 -19.45 -24.19 -11.25
C GLY A 108 -19.68 -23.27 -10.04
N ARG A 109 -18.70 -22.45 -9.64
CA ARG A 109 -18.85 -21.54 -8.51
C ARG A 109 -19.39 -20.19 -8.93
N ARG A 110 -20.11 -19.50 -8.04
CA ARG A 110 -20.60 -18.13 -8.30
C ARG A 110 -19.58 -17.12 -7.81
N CYS A 111 -18.91 -16.41 -8.72
CA CYS A 111 -17.94 -15.37 -8.37
C CYS A 111 -18.03 -14.16 -9.31
N CYS A 112 -17.82 -12.95 -8.78
CA CYS A 112 -17.70 -11.75 -9.59
C CYS A 112 -16.79 -10.70 -8.95
N ARG A 113 -16.31 -9.75 -9.75
CA ARG A 113 -15.57 -8.59 -9.26
C ARG A 113 -16.52 -7.40 -9.08
N ILE A 114 -16.45 -6.78 -7.91
CA ILE A 114 -17.14 -5.54 -7.60
C ILE A 114 -16.10 -4.42 -7.58
N SER A 115 -16.18 -3.52 -8.56
CA SER A 115 -15.39 -2.29 -8.55
C SER A 115 -15.96 -1.30 -7.53
N SER A 116 -15.09 -0.66 -6.77
CA SER A 116 -15.46 0.46 -5.90
C SER A 116 -15.23 1.75 -6.68
N PRO A 117 -16.25 2.64 -6.85
CA PRO A 117 -16.02 3.96 -7.41
C PRO A 117 -14.87 4.63 -6.64
N CYS A 118 -13.76 4.91 -7.32
CA CYS A 118 -12.65 5.63 -6.70
C CYS A 118 -13.19 6.95 -6.16
N SER A 119 -13.19 7.13 -4.84
CA SER A 119 -12.91 8.46 -4.33
C SER A 119 -11.52 8.78 -4.87
N ALA A 120 -11.45 9.77 -5.75
CA ALA A 120 -10.18 10.27 -6.25
C ALA A 120 -9.25 10.50 -5.06
N GLU A 121 -8.01 10.03 -5.20
CA GLU A 121 -6.97 9.95 -4.17
C GLU A 121 -7.00 8.61 -3.39
N LYS A 122 -6.21 7.64 -3.88
CA LYS A 122 -5.56 6.68 -2.98
C LYS A 122 -5.13 7.44 -1.73
N PRO A 123 -5.38 6.97 -0.50
CA PRO A 123 -4.60 7.46 0.61
C PRO A 123 -3.15 7.10 0.27
N LYS A 124 -2.40 8.04 -0.31
CA LYS A 124 -0.95 8.03 -0.23
C LYS A 124 -0.71 7.76 1.24
N ALA A 125 -0.05 6.64 1.56
CA ALA A 125 0.38 6.29 2.91
C ALA A 125 0.63 7.61 3.64
N ALA A 126 -0.14 7.86 4.71
CA ALA A 126 -0.18 9.14 5.40
C ALA A 126 1.25 9.67 5.37
N PRO A 127 1.51 10.83 4.72
CA PRO A 127 2.88 11.22 4.43
C PRO A 127 3.61 11.11 5.75
N MET A 128 4.59 10.19 5.87
CA MET A 128 5.45 10.16 7.06
C MET A 128 5.79 11.61 7.27
N VAL A 129 5.33 12.19 8.38
CA VAL A 129 5.47 13.62 8.59
C VAL A 129 6.97 13.81 8.74
N ILE A 130 7.62 14.17 7.63
CA ILE A 130 9.04 14.41 7.61
C ILE A 130 9.22 15.66 8.45
N SER A 131 9.60 15.46 9.70
CA SER A 131 9.80 16.57 10.62
C SER A 131 10.92 17.44 10.08
N ASN A 132 10.77 18.76 10.20
CA ASN A 132 11.85 19.67 9.79
C ASN A 132 13.14 19.39 10.57
N ASP A 133 13.02 19.01 11.84
CA ASP A 133 14.15 18.64 12.69
C ASP A 133 14.96 17.46 12.12
N GLU A 134 14.27 16.43 11.64
CA GLU A 134 14.90 15.28 11.00
C GLU A 134 15.66 15.65 9.71
N VAL A 135 15.07 16.53 8.89
CA VAL A 135 15.73 17.04 7.67
C VAL A 135 16.98 17.80 8.05
N LEU A 136 16.90 18.69 9.06
CA LEU A 136 18.02 19.51 9.51
C LEU A 136 19.14 18.64 10.09
N HIS A 137 18.82 17.71 10.99
CA HIS A 137 19.79 16.81 11.62
C HIS A 137 20.51 15.93 10.60
N LEU A 138 19.79 15.36 9.63
CA LEU A 138 20.40 14.58 8.56
C LEU A 138 21.23 15.46 7.62
N THR A 139 20.80 16.70 7.37
CA THR A 139 21.58 17.67 6.59
C THR A 139 22.90 18.03 7.28
N ASP A 140 22.87 18.29 8.59
CA ASP A 140 24.08 18.56 9.40
C ASP A 140 25.04 17.37 9.38
N LYS A 141 24.49 16.15 9.47
CA LYS A 141 25.27 14.92 9.35
C LYS A 141 25.94 14.78 7.97
N VAL A 142 25.20 15.03 6.88
CA VAL A 142 25.75 15.00 5.51
C VAL A 142 26.85 16.05 5.34
N GLN A 143 26.62 17.28 5.78
CA GLN A 143 27.56 18.38 5.67
C GLN A 143 28.84 18.17 6.51
N SER A 144 28.72 17.63 7.72
CA SER A 144 29.89 17.36 8.58
C SER A 144 30.77 16.23 8.02
N LEU A 145 30.17 15.16 7.51
CA LEU A 145 30.91 14.04 6.92
C LEU A 145 31.54 14.40 5.56
N SER A 146 30.84 15.19 4.74
CA SER A 146 31.41 15.65 3.47
C SER A 146 32.62 16.58 3.65
N LYS A 147 32.67 17.33 4.76
CA LYS A 147 33.85 18.12 5.14
C LYS A 147 35.03 17.24 5.57
N LYS A 148 34.78 16.15 6.31
CA LYS A 148 35.83 15.24 6.80
C LYS A 148 36.47 14.40 5.69
N SER A 149 35.71 13.99 4.68
CA SER A 149 36.21 13.08 3.64
C SER A 149 35.82 13.58 2.25
N ALA A 150 36.65 14.47 1.68
CA ALA A 150 36.42 15.02 0.35
C ALA A 150 36.34 13.93 -0.76
N GLY A 151 37.10 12.85 -0.61
CA GLY A 151 37.10 11.72 -1.55
C GLY A 151 35.79 10.93 -1.62
N ASN A 152 34.95 11.02 -0.58
CA ASN A 152 33.68 10.28 -0.51
C ASN A 152 32.47 11.12 -0.95
N ARG A 153 32.71 12.30 -1.52
CA ARG A 153 31.64 13.22 -1.93
C ARG A 153 30.94 12.70 -3.19
N PRO A 154 29.62 12.47 -3.13
CA PRO A 154 28.84 12.12 -4.31
C PRO A 154 29.00 13.13 -5.45
N ALA A 155 29.37 12.66 -6.64
CA ALA A 155 29.54 13.48 -7.83
C ALA A 155 28.24 13.64 -8.66
N ASN A 156 27.21 12.84 -8.36
CA ASN A 156 25.94 12.89 -9.06
C ASN A 156 24.74 12.68 -8.13
N THR A 157 23.55 13.03 -8.61
CA THR A 157 22.30 13.00 -7.83
C THR A 157 21.96 11.60 -7.33
N SER A 158 22.19 10.55 -8.12
CA SER A 158 21.92 9.16 -7.71
C SER A 158 22.84 8.73 -6.57
N SER A 159 24.12 9.06 -6.67
CA SER A 159 25.11 8.81 -5.62
C SER A 159 24.81 9.62 -4.36
N LEU A 160 24.30 10.85 -4.50
CA LEU A 160 23.88 11.68 -3.38
C LEU A 160 22.68 11.07 -2.64
N MET A 161 21.68 10.59 -3.38
CA MET A 161 20.52 9.91 -2.78
C MET A 161 20.94 8.63 -2.04
N ASN A 162 21.84 7.84 -2.62
CA ASN A 162 22.38 6.65 -1.97
C ASN A 162 23.21 6.98 -0.73
N TYR A 163 23.96 8.08 -0.77
CA TYR A 163 24.72 8.58 0.38
C TYR A 163 23.81 9.05 1.51
N ILE A 164 22.75 9.80 1.21
CA ILE A 164 21.76 10.21 2.23
C ILE A 164 21.05 8.98 2.80
N LYS A 165 20.70 8.01 1.93
CA LYS A 165 20.06 6.75 2.30
C LYS A 165 20.90 5.94 3.29
N SER A 166 22.22 5.84 3.06
CA SER A 166 23.11 5.12 3.98
C SER A 166 23.23 5.82 5.35
N LEU A 167 23.15 7.15 5.37
CA LEU A 167 23.23 7.94 6.60
C LEU A 167 21.92 7.98 7.41
N SER A 168 20.77 7.80 6.76
CA SER A 168 19.43 7.83 7.37
C SER A 168 19.01 6.47 7.97
N GLY A 169 19.77 5.40 7.72
CA GLY A 169 19.44 4.05 8.17
C GLY A 169 18.54 3.26 7.22
N ASN A 170 18.51 3.58 5.92
CA ASN A 170 17.73 2.90 4.86
C ASN A 170 16.19 2.93 4.99
N THR A 171 15.61 3.51 6.04
CA THR A 171 14.20 3.30 6.41
C THR A 171 13.25 4.43 6.04
N LYS A 172 13.75 5.57 5.52
CA LYS A 172 13.01 6.84 5.57
C LYS A 172 12.47 7.38 4.23
N GLY A 173 12.68 6.64 3.15
CA GLY A 173 12.08 6.91 1.84
C GLY A 173 12.69 8.08 1.03
N MET A 174 12.35 8.13 -0.26
CA MET A 174 12.90 9.11 -1.21
C MET A 174 12.45 10.55 -0.94
N ALA A 175 11.30 10.74 -0.31
CA ALA A 175 10.78 12.07 0.02
C ALA A 175 11.70 12.81 1.01
N LEU A 176 12.19 12.13 2.05
CA LEU A 176 13.16 12.72 2.99
C LEU A 176 14.45 13.11 2.25
N TYR A 177 14.94 12.26 1.35
CA TYR A 177 16.22 12.48 0.68
C TYR A 177 16.16 13.66 -0.30
N GLY A 178 15.01 13.84 -0.94
CA GLY A 178 14.69 15.05 -1.72
C GLY A 178 14.79 16.32 -0.88
N ARG A 179 14.15 16.34 0.30
CA ARG A 179 14.17 17.50 1.20
C ARG A 179 15.58 17.80 1.74
N VAL A 180 16.35 16.77 2.09
CA VAL A 180 17.76 16.94 2.50
C VAL A 180 18.61 17.51 1.37
N LYS A 181 18.41 17.05 0.12
CA LYS A 181 19.09 17.63 -1.05
C LYS A 181 18.73 19.10 -1.23
N GLU A 182 17.46 19.46 -1.16
CA GLU A 182 17.00 20.86 -1.27
C GLU A 182 17.60 21.73 -0.18
N GLU A 183 17.64 21.22 1.05
CA GLU A 183 18.22 21.91 2.20
C GLU A 183 19.74 22.12 2.03
N LEU A 184 20.48 21.14 1.50
CA LEU A 184 21.90 21.30 1.15
C LEU A 184 22.14 22.37 0.09
N ILE A 185 21.25 22.46 -0.91
CA ILE A 185 21.29 23.52 -1.94
C ILE A 185 20.99 24.88 -1.29
N ARG A 186 19.94 24.96 -0.46
CA ARG A 186 19.52 26.17 0.24
C ARG A 186 20.62 26.74 1.13
N ARG A 187 21.38 25.87 1.80
CA ARG A 187 22.54 26.23 2.62
C ARG A 187 23.81 26.55 1.81
N GLY A 188 23.76 26.41 0.49
CA GLY A 188 24.90 26.64 -0.39
C GLY A 188 26.02 25.61 -0.24
N VAL A 189 25.75 24.43 0.35
CA VAL A 189 26.74 23.33 0.53
C VAL A 189 26.98 22.59 -0.78
N ILE A 190 25.95 22.50 -1.63
CA ILE A 190 26.05 21.90 -2.94
C ILE A 190 25.34 22.77 -3.99
N ALA A 191 25.74 22.60 -5.24
CA ALA A 191 24.99 22.99 -6.42
C ALA A 191 24.75 21.75 -7.29
N VAL A 192 23.62 21.72 -8.01
CA VAL A 192 23.27 20.61 -8.88
C VAL A 192 23.05 21.11 -10.29
N TYR A 193 23.80 20.56 -11.23
CA TYR A 193 23.70 20.87 -12.66
C TYR A 193 23.34 19.59 -13.40
N GLU A 194 22.11 19.53 -13.92
CA GLU A 194 21.51 18.30 -14.46
C GLU A 194 21.56 17.13 -13.45
N LYS A 195 22.52 16.23 -13.63
CA LYS A 195 22.78 15.08 -12.76
C LYS A 195 24.03 15.24 -11.91
N THR A 196 24.85 16.25 -12.17
CA THR A 196 26.14 16.49 -11.50
C THR A 196 25.92 17.26 -10.20
N VAL A 197 26.61 16.84 -9.14
CA VAL A 197 26.60 17.48 -7.83
C VAL A 197 27.97 18.10 -7.57
N VAL A 198 28.00 19.42 -7.36
CA VAL A 198 29.20 20.19 -7.06
C VAL A 198 29.15 20.61 -5.60
N TRP A 199 30.16 20.26 -4.81
CA TRP A 199 30.26 20.63 -3.39
C TRP A 199 30.97 21.98 -3.26
N ARG A 200 30.42 22.86 -2.43
CA ARG A 200 30.92 24.22 -2.16
C ARG A 200 31.49 24.34 -0.76
#